data_AF-A0A0S4LH07-F1
#
_entry.id   AF-A0A0S4LH07-F1
#
_cell.length_a   1.000
_cell.length_b   1.000
_cell.length_c   1.000
_cell.angle_alpha   90.00
_cell.angle_beta   90.00
_cell.angle_gamma   90.00
#
_symmetry.space_group_name_H-M   'P 1'
#
loop_
_entity.id
_entity.type
_entity.pdbx_description
1 polymer ?
#
loop_
_entity_poly.entity_id
_entity_poly.type
_entity_poly.pdbx_seq_one_letter_code
_entity_poly.pdbx_strand_id
1 'polypeptide(L)' 'MYVEDEALIDIDTLSVVRGELPRRALAMVLEWAVLHRVELRRDWELARSGRTPVPIAPLD' A
#
# COMPACT_ATOMS: atom_id res chain seq x y z
N MET A 1 -8.04 4.85 -24.00
CA MET A 1 -8.32 4.99 -22.57
C MET A 1 -7.54 3.87 -21.90
N TYR A 2 -6.37 4.19 -21.33
CA TYR A 2 -5.59 3.18 -20.62
C TYR A 2 -6.30 2.95 -19.30
N VAL A 3 -6.78 1.73 -19.08
CA VAL A 3 -7.16 1.28 -17.75
C VAL A 3 -5.84 1.13 -17.02
N GLU A 4 -5.48 2.13 -16.22
CA GLU A 4 -4.40 1.98 -15.26
C GLU A 4 -4.93 1.04 -14.17
N ASP A 5 -4.30 -0.12 -14.03
CA ASP A 5 -4.68 -1.06 -12.98
C ASP A 5 -4.47 -0.40 -11.62
N GLU A 6 -5.54 -0.23 -10.84
CA GLU A 6 -5.53 0.40 -9.52
C GLU A 6 -6.17 -0.56 -8.50
N ALA A 7 -5.56 -0.67 -7.32
CA ALA A 7 -6.14 -1.41 -6.19
C ALA A 7 -6.02 -0.63 -4.87
N LEU A 8 -7.10 -0.68 -4.10
CA LEU A 8 -7.13 -0.26 -2.70
C LEU A 8 -6.89 -1.47 -1.82
N ILE A 9 -5.84 -1.42 -1.01
CA ILE A 9 -5.43 -2.51 -0.12
C ILE A 9 -5.55 -2.05 1.34
N ASP A 10 -6.14 -2.89 2.17
CA ASP A 10 -6.24 -2.64 3.61
C ASP A 10 -4.88 -2.92 4.29
N ILE A 11 -4.34 -1.93 5.01
CA ILE A 11 -3.01 -2.01 5.62
C ILE A 11 -2.93 -3.12 6.69
N ASP A 12 -4.04 -3.44 7.35
CA ASP A 12 -4.05 -4.37 8.48
C ASP A 12 -4.26 -5.83 8.05
N THR A 13 -5.00 -6.06 7.00
CA THR A 13 -5.34 -7.41 6.51
C THR A 13 -4.58 -7.76 5.24
N LEU A 14 -4.01 -6.75 4.56
CA LEU A 14 -3.42 -6.86 3.23
C LEU A 14 -4.39 -7.43 2.19
N SER A 15 -5.70 -7.26 2.45
CA SER A 15 -6.75 -7.67 1.54
C SER A 15 -7.05 -6.54 0.54
N VAL A 16 -7.41 -6.91 -0.70
CA VAL A 16 -7.89 -5.96 -1.69
C VAL A 16 -9.32 -5.58 -1.35
N VAL A 17 -9.55 -4.29 -1.10
CA VAL A 17 -10.86 -3.71 -0.79
C VAL A 17 -11.60 -3.29 -2.06
N ARG A 18 -10.87 -2.81 -3.07
CA ARG A 18 -11.42 -2.38 -4.37
C ARG A 18 -10.35 -2.47 -5.45
N GLY A 19 -10.79 -2.69 -6.69
CA GLY A 19 -9.93 -2.65 -7.86
C GLY A 19 -9.13 -3.93 -8.03
N GLU A 20 -8.17 -3.90 -8.94
CA GLU A 20 -7.33 -5.05 -9.23
C GLU A 20 -5.96 -4.60 -9.72
N LEU A 21 -4.98 -5.46 -9.45
CA LEU A 21 -3.64 -5.35 -10.00
C LEU A 21 -3.29 -6.67 -10.68
N PRO A 22 -2.48 -6.65 -11.76
CA PRO A 22 -1.92 -7.86 -12.31
C PRO A 22 -1.23 -8.66 -11.22
N ARG A 23 -1.39 -9.99 -11.25
CA ARG A 23 -0.93 -10.90 -10.19
C ARG A 23 0.50 -10.63 -9.71
N ARG A 24 1.42 -10.30 -10.62
CA ARG A 24 2.83 -10.00 -10.29
C ARG A 24 2.99 -8.67 -9.55
N ALA A 25 2.28 -7.62 -9.97
CA ALA A 25 2.29 -6.33 -9.30
C ALA A 25 1.67 -6.43 -7.91
N LEU A 26 0.52 -7.12 -7.78
CA LEU A 26 -0.10 -7.35 -6.48
C LEU A 26 0.85 -8.10 -5.52
N ALA A 27 1.54 -9.14 -6.00
CA ALA A 27 2.50 -9.87 -5.18
C ALA A 27 3.62 -8.97 -4.64
N MET A 28 4.20 -8.11 -5.49
CA MET A 28 5.24 -7.16 -5.07
C MET A 28 4.73 -6.15 -4.04
N VAL A 29 3.53 -5.59 -4.25
CA VAL A 29 2.93 -4.64 -3.30
C VAL A 29 2.63 -5.30 -1.97
N LEU A 30 2.11 -6.54 -1.97
CA LEU A 30 1.84 -7.28 -0.74
C LEU A 30 3.11 -7.62 0.02
N GLU A 31 4.17 -8.06 -0.67
CA GLU A 31 5.47 -8.34 -0.07
C GLU A 31 6.06 -7.08 0.59
N TRP A 32 6.05 -5.97 -0.14
CA TRP A 32 6.46 -4.67 0.37
C TRP A 32 5.61 -4.23 1.58
N ALA A 33 4.28 -4.37 1.50
CA ALA A 33 3.39 -3.98 2.59
C ALA A 33 3.57 -4.86 3.84
N VAL A 34 3.93 -6.13 3.69
CA VAL A 34 4.30 -7.01 4.82
C VAL A 34 5.56 -6.48 5.52
N LEU A 35 6.61 -6.19 4.75
CA LEU A 35 7.89 -5.72 5.29
C LEU A 35 7.75 -4.36 6.01
N HIS A 36 6.92 -3.46 5.46
CA HIS A 36 6.79 -2.09 5.94
C HIS A 36 5.48 -1.80 6.68
N ARG A 37 4.78 -2.83 7.17
CA ARG A 37 3.43 -2.68 7.76
C ARG A 37 3.37 -1.67 8.91
N VAL A 38 4.38 -1.67 9.77
CA VAL A 38 4.47 -0.75 10.91
C VAL A 38 4.65 0.70 10.44
N GLU A 39 5.47 0.91 9.41
CA GLU A 39 5.71 2.23 8.82
C GLU A 39 4.45 2.74 8.12
N LEU A 40 3.79 1.91 7.32
CA LEU A 40 2.49 2.21 6.68
C LEU A 40 1.44 2.63 7.71
N ARG A 41 1.36 1.92 8.84
CA ARG A 41 0.41 2.25 9.91
C ARG A 41 0.74 3.60 10.55
N ARG A 42 2.02 3.88 10.79
CA ARG A 42 2.46 5.18 11.32
C ARG A 42 2.13 6.31 10.35
N ASP A 43 2.37 6.11 9.07
CA ASP A 43 2.08 7.09 8.02
C ASP A 43 0.60 7.37 7.85
N TRP A 44 -0.23 6.33 7.98
CA TRP A 44 -1.68 6.49 8.03
C TRP A 44 -2.12 7.38 9.20
N GLU A 45 -1.54 7.19 10.38
CA GLU A 45 -1.81 8.01 11.55
C GLU A 45 -1.34 9.46 11.37
N LEU A 46 -0.17 9.67 10.75
CA LEU A 46 0.33 11.00 10.39
C LEU A 46 -0.66 11.70 9.45
N ALA A 47 -1.03 11.05 8.35
CA ALA A 47 -1.97 11.58 7.36
C ALA A 47 -3.32 11.94 8.01
N ARG A 48 -3.86 11.05 8.85
CA ARG A 48 -5.11 11.27 9.58
C ARG A 48 -5.04 12.47 10.54
N SER A 49 -3.87 12.75 11.10
CA SER A 49 -3.61 13.92 11.94
C SER A 49 -3.29 15.20 11.16
N GLY A 50 -3.39 15.18 9.82
CA GLY A 50 -3.07 16.32 8.95
C GLY A 50 -1.58 16.56 8.76
N ARG A 51 -0.73 15.58 9.12
CA ARG A 51 0.72 15.63 8.93
C ARG A 51 1.12 14.85 7.68
N THR A 52 2.21 15.27 7.06
CA THR A 52 2.77 14.58 5.89
C THR A 52 3.34 13.22 6.30
N PRO A 53 2.96 12.11 5.62
CA PRO A 53 3.64 10.82 5.72
C PRO A 53 5.14 10.92 5.43
N VAL A 54 5.92 9.97 5.94
CA VAL A 54 7.35 9.89 5.60
C VAL A 54 7.57 8.92 4.43
N PRO A 55 8.63 9.08 3.63
CA PRO A 55 8.94 8.10 2.60
C PRO A 55 9.32 6.76 3.22
N ILE A 56 8.75 5.67 2.68
CA ILE A 56 9.09 4.28 3.01
C ILE A 56 9.98 3.75 1.89
N ALA A 57 11.03 3.00 2.24
CA ALA A 57 11.93 2.41 1.25
C ALA A 57 11.17 1.46 0.30
N PRO A 58 11.49 1.42 -1.01
CA PRO A 58 10.87 0.47 -1.94
C PRO A 58 11.32 -0.97 -1.67
N LEU A 59 10.67 -1.93 -2.30
CA LEU A 59 11.12 -3.33 -2.35
C LEU A 59 12.40 -3.42 -3.19
N ASP A 60 13.43 -4.07 -2.67
CA ASP A 60 14.73 -4.31 -3.37
C ASP A 60 14.58 -5.19 -4.64
#